data_AF-A0A7Y6XRS9-F1
#
_entry.id   AF-A0A7Y6XRS9-F1
#
_cell.length_a   1.000
_cell.length_b   1.000
_cell.length_c   1.000
_cell.angle_alpha   90.00
_cell.angle_beta   90.00
_cell.angle_gamma   90.00
#
_symmetry.space_group_name_H-M   'P 1'
#
loop_
_entity.id
_entity.type
_entity.pdbx_description
1 polymer ?
#
loop_
_entity_poly.entity_id
_entity_poly.type
_entity_poly.pdbx_seq_one_letter_code
_entity_poly.pdbx_strand_id
1 'polypeptide(L)'
;MKEGKYRYILEAQVLGSCLNGGYKDCYHILTEHNFLMGKGQFHAQIWRIFEELAPTKPIDSTTVGLALLKKTGAWYKEPLYELTCSAISTPTDYLALALLEFDIRSKLRSEIVQAQLKVVSAGPYRVLLNLRLVQEDVENEQLEFFDIISNLEDFLKENSDQTSLCGLINFVSKIPKRVQKVKDWTHLREAVKFINSKSFAPLDNQLKDLTLSVDYFLRKKGGYND
;
A
#
# COMPACT_ATOMS: atom_id res chain seq x y z
N MET A 1 -2.85 -14.44 -3.40
CA MET A 1 -1.66 -14.26 -4.27
C MET A 1 -1.78 -13.10 -5.27
N LYS A 2 -2.98 -12.64 -5.67
CA LYS A 2 -3.15 -11.52 -6.63
C LYS A 2 -2.97 -10.13 -5.98
N GLU A 3 -3.56 -9.90 -4.80
CA GLU A 3 -3.52 -8.61 -4.08
C GLU A 3 -2.10 -8.10 -3.80
N GLY A 4 -1.19 -8.99 -3.36
CA GLY A 4 0.22 -8.63 -3.11
C GLY A 4 0.98 -8.19 -4.37
N LYS A 5 0.60 -8.69 -5.55
CA LYS A 5 1.22 -8.31 -6.84
C LYS A 5 0.82 -6.88 -7.23
N TYR A 6 -0.46 -6.53 -7.09
CA TYR A 6 -0.97 -5.20 -7.43
C TYR A 6 -0.43 -4.11 -6.49
N ARG A 7 -0.43 -4.38 -5.18
CA ARG A 7 0.14 -3.45 -4.20
C ARG A 7 1.63 -3.19 -4.45
N TYR A 8 2.41 -4.24 -4.75
CA TYR A 8 3.84 -4.08 -5.06
C TYR A 8 4.08 -3.20 -6.30
N ILE A 9 3.29 -3.36 -7.35
CA ILE A 9 3.36 -2.52 -8.55
C ILE A 9 3.03 -1.07 -8.22
N LEU A 10 1.96 -0.84 -7.44
CA LEU A 10 1.57 0.51 -7.02
C LEU A 10 2.65 1.19 -6.18
N GLU A 11 3.27 0.47 -5.25
CA GLU A 11 4.42 0.97 -4.48
C GLU A 11 5.58 1.35 -5.41
N ALA A 12 5.92 0.49 -6.38
CA ALA A 12 6.98 0.76 -7.34
C ALA A 12 6.69 2.02 -8.18
N GLN A 13 5.43 2.22 -8.59
CA GLN A 13 4.98 3.42 -9.32
C GLN A 13 5.08 4.69 -8.46
N VAL A 14 4.68 4.63 -7.19
CA VAL A 14 4.81 5.75 -6.25
C VAL A 14 6.29 6.12 -6.07
N LEU A 15 7.14 5.14 -5.78
CA LEU A 15 8.57 5.37 -5.58
C LEU A 15 9.26 5.88 -6.85
N GLY A 16 8.94 5.29 -8.01
CA GLY A 16 9.43 5.76 -9.30
C GLY A 16 9.05 7.20 -9.59
N SER A 17 7.80 7.57 -9.32
CA SER A 17 7.32 8.94 -9.51
C SER A 17 7.99 9.92 -8.53
N CYS A 18 8.27 9.49 -7.30
CA CYS A 18 9.02 10.28 -6.33
C CYS A 18 10.47 10.53 -6.78
N LEU A 19 11.15 9.51 -7.30
CA LEU A 19 12.50 9.62 -7.86
C LEU A 19 12.56 10.55 -9.09
N ASN A 20 11.43 10.74 -9.77
CA ASN A 20 11.26 11.69 -10.87
C ASN A 20 10.73 13.07 -10.43
N GLY A 21 10.80 13.38 -9.12
CA GLY A 21 10.48 14.70 -8.58
C GLY A 21 9.11 14.82 -7.90
N GLY A 22 8.27 13.79 -7.94
CA GLY A 22 6.91 13.79 -7.35
C GLY A 22 6.85 13.65 -5.82
N TYR A 23 7.99 13.57 -5.13
CA TYR A 23 8.01 13.35 -3.67
C TYR A 23 7.28 14.45 -2.89
N LYS A 24 7.43 15.71 -3.31
CA LYS A 24 6.77 16.87 -2.66
C LYS A 24 5.25 16.81 -2.72
N ASP A 25 4.70 16.09 -3.69
CA ASP A 25 3.26 16.00 -3.90
C ASP A 25 2.61 14.98 -2.95
N CYS A 26 3.38 14.01 -2.43
CA CYS A 26 2.85 12.88 -1.68
C CYS A 26 3.46 12.64 -0.28
N TYR A 27 4.56 13.32 0.09
CA TYR A 27 5.23 13.07 1.39
C TYR A 27 4.34 13.31 2.63
N HIS A 28 3.28 14.10 2.49
CA HIS A 28 2.34 14.40 3.57
C HIS A 28 1.18 13.39 3.65
N ILE A 29 1.11 12.45 2.70
CA ILE A 29 0.06 11.42 2.56
C ILE A 29 0.57 10.08 3.09
N LEU A 30 1.80 9.73 2.75
CA LEU A 30 2.39 8.43 3.04
C LEU A 30 3.51 8.52 4.06
N THR A 31 3.72 7.40 4.74
CA THR A 31 4.85 7.10 5.63
C THR A 31 5.43 5.75 5.24
N GLU A 32 6.60 5.41 5.76
CA GLU A 32 7.23 4.09 5.51
C GLU A 32 6.32 2.90 5.84
N HIS A 33 5.38 3.07 6.78
CA HIS A 33 4.45 2.02 7.22
C HIS A 33 3.35 1.69 6.21
N ASN A 34 3.19 2.49 5.17
CA ASN A 34 2.22 2.22 4.11
C ASN A 34 2.76 1.26 3.04
N PHE A 35 4.05 0.92 3.08
CA PHE A 35 4.68 -0.02 2.17
C PHE A 35 4.71 -1.44 2.76
N LEU A 36 4.64 -2.46 1.91
CA LEU A 36 4.62 -3.87 2.32
C LEU A 36 5.88 -4.23 3.11
N MET A 37 5.65 -4.72 4.34
CA MET A 37 6.69 -5.23 5.23
C MET A 37 6.81 -6.74 5.05
N GLY A 38 7.79 -7.20 4.27
CA GLY A 38 8.06 -8.62 4.01
C GLY A 38 9.54 -8.93 3.83
N LYS A 39 9.88 -10.17 3.46
CA LYS A 39 11.24 -10.52 3.01
C LYS A 39 11.55 -9.67 1.77
N GLY A 40 12.46 -8.69 1.91
CA GLY A 40 12.74 -7.67 0.90
C GLY A 40 12.04 -6.34 1.17
N GLN A 41 12.23 -5.75 2.36
CA GLN A 41 11.74 -4.42 2.81
C GLN A 41 12.28 -3.23 1.99
N PHE A 42 12.54 -3.45 0.72
CA PHE A 42 13.25 -2.52 -0.14
C PHE A 42 12.46 -1.22 -0.35
N HIS A 43 11.14 -1.31 -0.60
CA HIS A 43 10.30 -0.13 -0.80
C HIS A 43 10.14 0.74 0.46
N ALA A 44 9.82 0.11 1.60
CA ALA A 44 9.74 0.81 2.89
C ALA A 44 11.09 1.46 3.25
N GLN A 45 12.20 0.77 2.99
CA GLN A 45 13.54 1.30 3.23
C GLN A 45 13.86 2.49 2.32
N ILE A 46 13.50 2.44 1.03
CA ILE A 46 13.66 3.59 0.13
C ILE A 46 12.85 4.78 0.63
N TRP A 47 11.60 4.57 1.05
CA TRP A 47 10.77 5.64 1.58
C TRP A 47 11.39 6.28 2.82
N ARG A 48 11.90 5.48 3.76
CA ARG A 48 12.65 5.98 4.92
C ARG A 48 13.84 6.85 4.50
N ILE A 49 14.57 6.46 3.46
CA ILE A 49 15.66 7.27 2.91
C ILE A 49 15.13 8.60 2.33
N PHE A 50 13.96 8.61 1.69
CA PHE A 50 13.36 9.86 1.23
C PHE A 50 13.08 10.81 2.39
N GLU A 51 12.49 10.29 3.47
CA GLU A 51 12.19 11.06 4.70
C GLU A 51 13.47 11.60 5.37
N GLU A 52 14.57 10.83 5.35
CA GLU A 52 15.88 11.27 5.88
C GLU A 52 16.57 12.33 5.02
N LEU A 53 16.39 12.28 3.70
CA LEU A 53 17.01 13.22 2.76
C LEU A 53 16.24 14.54 2.72
N ALA A 54 14.90 14.49 2.77
CA ALA A 54 14.06 15.67 2.73
C ALA A 54 14.09 16.45 4.07
N PRO A 55 14.01 17.79 4.05
CA PRO A 55 13.99 18.66 2.88
C PRO A 55 15.40 19.05 2.36
N THR A 56 16.46 18.47 2.92
CA THR A 56 17.85 18.95 2.76
C THR A 56 18.52 18.55 1.44
N LYS A 57 18.07 17.45 0.83
CA LYS A 57 18.66 16.88 -0.39
C LYS A 57 17.57 16.50 -1.38
N PRO A 58 17.87 16.53 -2.69
CA PRO A 58 16.92 16.10 -3.71
C PRO A 58 16.59 14.61 -3.58
N ILE A 59 15.35 14.26 -3.93
CA ILE A 59 14.89 12.87 -4.01
C ILE A 59 15.00 12.44 -5.48
N ASP A 60 16.16 11.88 -5.82
CA ASP A 60 16.48 11.34 -7.14
C ASP A 60 17.30 10.04 -7.00
N SER A 61 17.35 9.23 -8.06
CA SER A 61 17.99 7.90 -8.03
C SER A 61 19.47 7.95 -7.65
N THR A 62 20.19 9.02 -7.96
CA THR A 62 21.60 9.17 -7.61
C THR A 62 21.76 9.46 -6.13
N THR A 63 21.05 10.47 -5.63
CA THR A 63 21.12 10.91 -4.23
C THR A 63 20.64 9.81 -3.27
N VAL A 64 19.55 9.15 -3.63
CA VAL A 64 18.97 8.02 -2.87
C VAL A 64 19.91 6.81 -2.91
N GLY A 65 20.49 6.48 -4.06
CA GLY A 65 21.45 5.40 -4.20
C GLY A 65 22.68 5.58 -3.31
N LEU A 66 23.25 6.80 -3.26
CA LEU A 66 24.36 7.13 -2.36
C LEU A 66 23.99 7.01 -0.88
N ALA A 67 22.78 7.43 -0.50
CA ALA A 67 22.30 7.30 0.87
C ALA A 67 22.10 5.83 1.28
N LEU A 68 21.54 5.00 0.39
CA LEU A 68 21.41 3.57 0.61
C LEU A 68 22.76 2.87 0.73
N LEU A 69 23.73 3.19 -0.15
CA LEU A 69 25.08 2.65 -0.09
C LEU A 69 25.74 2.90 1.26
N LYS A 70 25.65 4.14 1.75
CA LYS A 70 26.21 4.52 3.04
C LYS A 70 25.59 3.74 4.20
N LYS A 71 24.31 3.39 4.10
CA LYS A 71 23.55 2.77 5.20
C LYS A 71 23.64 1.25 5.20
N THR A 72 23.68 0.61 4.03
CA THR A 72 23.65 -0.86 3.91
C THR A 72 24.98 -1.46 3.43
N GLY A 73 25.89 -0.64 2.91
CA GLY A 73 27.10 -1.10 2.23
C GLY A 73 26.86 -1.71 0.85
N ALA A 74 25.64 -1.70 0.32
CA ALA A 74 25.28 -2.25 -0.98
C ALA A 74 24.80 -1.16 -1.96
N TRP A 75 25.21 -1.28 -3.21
CA TRP A 75 24.74 -0.40 -4.29
C TRP A 75 23.42 -0.95 -4.86
N TYR A 76 22.39 -0.09 -4.96
CA TYR A 76 21.05 -0.44 -5.45
C TYR A 76 20.73 0.19 -6.81
N LYS A 77 21.71 0.23 -7.73
CA LYS A 77 21.54 0.90 -9.03
C LYS A 77 20.42 0.30 -9.86
N GLU A 78 20.44 -1.02 -10.04
CA GLU A 78 19.49 -1.73 -10.89
C GLU A 78 18.06 -1.62 -10.31
N PRO A 79 17.83 -1.88 -9.00
CA PRO A 79 16.50 -1.69 -8.42
C PRO A 79 15.99 -0.23 -8.49
N LEU A 80 16.84 0.77 -8.28
CA LEU A 80 16.42 2.18 -8.39
C LEU A 80 16.11 2.56 -9.84
N TYR A 81 16.86 2.03 -10.81
CA TYR A 81 16.56 2.21 -12.23
C TYR A 81 15.21 1.60 -12.60
N GLU A 82 14.93 0.37 -12.17
CA GLU A 82 13.65 -0.31 -12.40
C GLU A 82 12.47 0.49 -11.83
N LEU A 83 12.61 1.04 -10.61
CA LEU A 83 11.61 1.93 -10.03
C LEU A 83 11.40 3.19 -10.88
N THR A 84 12.48 3.83 -11.31
CA THR A 84 12.40 5.04 -12.15
C THR A 84 11.66 4.75 -13.47
N CYS A 85 11.91 3.59 -14.09
CA CYS A 85 11.22 3.13 -15.29
C CYS A 85 9.77 2.72 -15.08
N SER A 86 9.37 2.45 -13.83
CA SER A 86 8.00 2.09 -13.47
C SER A 86 7.08 3.31 -13.29
N ALA A 87 7.64 4.53 -13.28
CA ALA A 87 6.85 5.75 -13.17
C ALA A 87 5.87 5.89 -14.35
N ILE A 88 4.63 6.29 -14.04
CA ILE A 88 3.58 6.54 -15.03
C ILE A 88 3.17 8.02 -14.99
N SER A 89 2.43 8.47 -16.00
CA SER A 89 1.99 9.86 -16.11
C SER A 89 0.92 10.29 -15.11
N THR A 90 0.40 9.35 -14.31
CA THR A 90 -0.58 9.65 -13.25
C THR A 90 0.08 10.52 -12.17
N PRO A 91 -0.57 11.59 -11.68
CA PRO A 91 0.04 12.43 -10.66
C PRO A 91 0.33 11.66 -9.37
N THR A 92 1.44 11.98 -8.71
CA THR A 92 2.01 11.15 -7.64
C THR A 92 1.13 11.11 -6.38
N ASP A 93 0.43 12.21 -6.09
CA ASP A 93 -0.54 12.29 -5.01
C ASP A 93 -1.70 11.30 -5.18
N TYR A 94 -2.23 11.10 -6.39
CA TYR A 94 -3.25 10.08 -6.66
C TYR A 94 -2.74 8.66 -6.44
N LEU A 95 -1.52 8.35 -6.89
CA LEU A 95 -0.90 7.04 -6.64
C LEU A 95 -0.69 6.81 -5.13
N ALA A 96 -0.28 7.85 -4.42
CA ALA A 96 -0.08 7.80 -2.98
C ALA A 96 -1.39 7.59 -2.21
N LEU A 97 -2.47 8.24 -2.64
CA LEU A 97 -3.81 8.03 -2.08
C LEU A 97 -4.32 6.61 -2.33
N ALA A 98 -4.08 6.06 -3.52
CA ALA A 98 -4.44 4.68 -3.82
C ALA A 98 -3.68 3.69 -2.91
N LEU A 99 -2.38 3.93 -2.69
CA LEU A 99 -1.58 3.09 -1.80
C LEU A 99 -2.05 3.18 -0.35
N LEU A 100 -2.40 4.39 0.10
CA LEU A 100 -2.97 4.62 1.42
C LEU A 100 -4.31 3.91 1.58
N GLU A 101 -5.18 3.92 0.57
CA GLU A 101 -6.44 3.17 0.60
C GLU A 101 -6.20 1.67 0.76
N PHE A 102 -5.31 1.06 -0.04
CA PHE A 102 -4.95 -0.35 0.10
C PHE A 102 -4.48 -0.69 1.51
N ASP A 103 -3.66 0.18 2.10
CA ASP A 103 -3.17 0.01 3.45
C ASP A 103 -4.29 0.09 4.51
N ILE A 104 -5.19 1.06 4.38
CA ILE A 104 -6.33 1.20 5.31
C ILE A 104 -7.29 0.02 5.15
N ARG A 105 -7.62 -0.41 3.92
CA ARG A 105 -8.47 -1.59 3.67
C ARG A 105 -7.90 -2.85 4.33
N SER A 106 -6.60 -3.09 4.18
CA SER A 106 -5.92 -4.24 4.77
C SER A 106 -5.98 -4.23 6.32
N LYS A 107 -5.76 -3.06 6.93
CA LYS A 107 -5.86 -2.88 8.38
C LYS A 107 -7.31 -3.00 8.87
N LEU A 108 -8.25 -2.40 8.14
CA LEU A 108 -9.67 -2.45 8.43
C LEU A 108 -10.21 -3.88 8.39
N ARG A 109 -9.83 -4.67 7.37
CA ARG A 109 -10.15 -6.09 7.28
C ARG A 109 -9.67 -6.85 8.53
N SER A 110 -8.44 -6.57 8.96
CA SER A 110 -7.86 -7.21 10.15
C SER A 110 -8.63 -6.85 11.43
N GLU A 111 -8.99 -5.58 11.61
CA GLU A 111 -9.81 -5.12 12.75
C GLU A 111 -11.22 -5.72 12.73
N ILE A 112 -11.85 -5.82 11.56
CA ILE A 112 -13.17 -6.47 11.41
C ILE A 112 -13.09 -7.94 11.82
N VAL A 113 -12.07 -8.69 11.35
CA VAL A 113 -11.89 -10.10 11.73
C VAL A 113 -11.70 -10.23 13.25
N GLN A 114 -10.92 -9.35 13.88
CA GLN A 114 -10.76 -9.35 15.34
C GLN A 114 -12.08 -9.03 16.06
N ALA A 115 -12.86 -8.07 15.57
CA ALA A 115 -14.17 -7.74 16.11
C ALA A 115 -15.14 -8.93 15.98
N GLN A 116 -15.18 -9.58 14.82
CA GLN A 116 -16.00 -10.79 14.59
C GLN A 116 -15.65 -11.89 15.59
N LEU A 117 -14.36 -12.17 15.83
CA LEU A 117 -13.92 -13.18 16.80
C LEU A 117 -14.39 -12.86 18.22
N LYS A 118 -14.40 -11.58 18.61
CA LYS A 118 -14.92 -11.13 19.92
C LYS A 118 -16.45 -11.18 20.01
N VAL A 119 -17.16 -10.94 18.90
CA VAL A 119 -18.62 -11.05 18.85
C VAL A 119 -19.07 -12.50 18.88
N VAL A 120 -18.35 -13.41 18.21
CA VAL A 120 -18.63 -14.86 18.26
C VAL A 120 -18.60 -15.40 19.70
N SER A 121 -17.73 -14.86 20.55
CA SER A 121 -17.56 -15.34 21.93
C SER A 121 -18.54 -14.73 22.93
N ALA A 122 -19.16 -13.57 22.66
CA ALA A 122 -19.93 -12.84 23.67
C ALA A 122 -21.03 -11.89 23.15
N GLY A 123 -21.23 -11.77 21.83
CA GLY A 123 -22.06 -10.74 21.23
C GLY A 123 -23.31 -11.26 20.50
N PRO A 124 -24.23 -10.36 20.12
CA PRO A 124 -25.46 -10.74 19.42
C PRO A 124 -25.17 -11.15 17.98
N TYR A 125 -25.82 -12.23 17.53
CA TYR A 125 -25.64 -12.80 16.17
C TYR A 125 -25.85 -11.78 15.04
N ARG A 126 -26.75 -10.80 15.22
CA ARG A 126 -27.01 -9.73 14.25
C ARG A 126 -25.79 -8.85 13.99
N VAL A 127 -24.98 -8.57 15.01
CA VAL A 127 -23.74 -7.78 14.89
C VAL A 127 -22.69 -8.56 14.12
N LEU A 128 -22.60 -9.88 14.34
CA LEU A 128 -21.71 -10.74 13.56
C LEU A 128 -22.08 -10.75 12.07
N LEU A 129 -23.37 -10.81 11.75
CA LEU A 129 -23.84 -10.80 10.37
C LEU A 129 -23.50 -9.48 9.66
N ASN A 130 -23.74 -8.34 10.32
CA ASN A 130 -23.38 -7.03 9.77
C ASN A 130 -21.86 -6.88 9.58
N LEU A 131 -21.03 -7.36 10.51
CA LEU A 131 -19.59 -7.34 10.36
C LEU A 131 -19.09 -8.20 9.18
N ARG A 132 -19.81 -9.28 8.82
CA ARG A 132 -19.49 -10.08 7.63
C ARG A 132 -19.81 -9.33 6.34
N LEU A 133 -20.95 -8.66 6.28
CA LEU A 133 -21.31 -7.82 5.13
C LEU A 133 -20.31 -6.67 4.92
N VAL A 134 -19.92 -5.98 6.00
CA VAL A 134 -18.87 -4.95 5.91
C VAL A 134 -17.54 -5.56 5.46
N GLN A 135 -17.18 -6.76 5.91
CA GLN A 135 -15.97 -7.42 5.45
C GLN A 135 -16.00 -7.69 3.94
N GLU A 136 -17.12 -8.20 3.42
CA GLU A 136 -17.32 -8.42 1.98
C GLU A 136 -17.19 -7.10 1.20
N ASP A 137 -17.74 -6.01 1.73
CA ASP A 137 -17.63 -4.68 1.12
C ASP A 137 -16.18 -4.18 1.10
N VAL A 138 -15.44 -4.33 2.21
CA VAL A 138 -14.01 -3.95 2.31
C VAL A 138 -13.15 -4.75 1.33
N GLU A 139 -13.46 -6.04 1.14
CA GLU A 139 -12.78 -6.93 0.19
C GLU A 139 -13.17 -6.63 -1.28
N ASN A 140 -14.27 -5.92 -1.51
CA ASN A 140 -14.69 -5.53 -2.84
C ASN A 140 -13.98 -4.24 -3.31
N GLU A 141 -12.97 -4.42 -4.14
CA GLU A 141 -12.17 -3.34 -4.75
C GLU A 141 -12.97 -2.43 -5.71
N GLN A 142 -14.19 -2.81 -6.09
CA GLN A 142 -15.06 -1.99 -6.95
C GLN A 142 -15.92 -1.00 -6.16
N LEU A 143 -16.12 -1.24 -4.86
CA LEU A 143 -16.91 -0.36 -4.00
C LEU A 143 -16.10 0.85 -3.57
N GLU A 144 -16.77 1.99 -3.48
CA GLU A 144 -16.14 3.24 -3.07
C GLU A 144 -15.74 3.16 -1.61
N PHE A 145 -14.44 3.33 -1.34
CA PHE A 145 -13.90 3.16 0.01
C PHE A 145 -14.61 4.05 1.05
N PHE A 146 -14.96 5.29 0.71
CA PHE A 146 -15.65 6.18 1.64
C PHE A 146 -17.11 5.85 1.87
N ASP A 147 -17.79 5.22 0.91
CA ASP A 147 -19.14 4.70 1.14
C ASP A 147 -19.08 3.58 2.16
N ILE A 148 -18.07 2.70 2.06
CA ILE A 148 -17.81 1.64 3.05
C ILE A 148 -17.52 2.24 4.43
N ILE A 149 -16.64 3.25 4.51
CA ILE A 149 -16.34 3.91 5.78
C ILE A 149 -17.56 4.61 6.38
N SER A 150 -18.37 5.29 5.57
CA SER A 150 -19.57 5.99 6.05
C SER A 150 -20.61 5.00 6.59
N ASN A 151 -20.89 3.94 5.84
CA ASN A 151 -21.79 2.86 6.28
C ASN A 151 -21.27 2.19 7.57
N LEU A 152 -19.96 1.99 7.67
CA LEU A 152 -19.33 1.43 8.86
C LEU A 152 -19.43 2.39 10.05
N GLU A 153 -19.21 3.70 9.86
CA GLU A 153 -19.37 4.69 10.91
C GLU A 153 -20.79 4.69 11.48
N ASP A 154 -21.80 4.60 10.62
CA ASP A 154 -23.20 4.57 11.05
C ASP A 154 -23.53 3.29 11.81
N PHE A 155 -23.09 2.13 11.30
CA PHE A 155 -23.20 0.87 12.03
C PHE A 155 -22.50 0.92 13.40
N LEU A 156 -21.31 1.51 13.49
CA LEU A 156 -20.55 1.62 14.73
C LEU A 156 -21.19 2.58 15.74
N LYS A 157 -21.84 3.66 15.28
CA LYS A 157 -22.61 4.56 16.16
C LYS A 157 -23.79 3.82 16.78
N GLU A 158 -24.51 3.04 15.98
CA GLU A 158 -25.66 2.23 16.43
C GLU A 158 -25.28 1.13 17.43
N ASN A 159 -24.01 0.72 17.48
CA ASN A 159 -23.50 -0.37 18.33
C ASN A 159 -22.36 0.10 19.24
N SER A 160 -22.31 1.40 19.56
CA SER A 160 -21.20 2.06 20.28
C SER A 160 -21.02 1.60 21.73
N ASP A 161 -22.04 1.00 22.33
CA ASP A 161 -22.06 0.42 23.66
C ASP A 161 -21.39 -0.98 23.72
N GLN A 162 -21.09 -1.60 22.57
CA GLN A 162 -20.48 -2.93 22.54
C GLN A 162 -18.96 -2.89 22.69
N THR A 163 -18.47 -3.41 23.81
CA THR A 163 -17.03 -3.53 24.11
C THR A 163 -16.26 -4.37 23.09
N SER A 164 -16.92 -5.31 22.43
CA SER A 164 -16.37 -6.14 21.35
C SER A 164 -15.93 -5.32 20.13
N LEU A 165 -16.51 -4.11 19.93
CA LEU A 165 -16.26 -3.24 18.78
C LEU A 165 -15.26 -2.09 19.06
N CYS A 166 -14.82 -1.90 20.31
CA CYS A 166 -13.98 -0.75 20.68
C CYS A 166 -12.70 -0.60 19.82
N GLY A 167 -12.07 -1.71 19.41
CA GLY A 167 -10.90 -1.68 18.52
C GLY A 167 -11.23 -1.08 17.15
N LEU A 168 -12.31 -1.56 16.54
CA LEU A 168 -12.82 -1.10 15.25
C LEU A 168 -13.27 0.37 15.31
N ILE A 169 -13.97 0.78 16.38
CA ILE A 169 -14.35 2.18 16.64
C ILE A 169 -13.11 3.09 16.74
N ASN A 170 -12.12 2.66 17.52
CA ASN A 170 -10.86 3.41 17.66
C ASN A 170 -10.07 3.49 16.36
N PHE A 171 -10.14 2.48 15.50
CA PHE A 171 -9.49 2.49 14.20
C PHE A 171 -10.18 3.49 13.25
N VAL A 172 -11.50 3.35 13.06
CA VAL A 172 -12.28 4.18 12.13
C VAL A 172 -12.19 5.67 12.51
N SER A 173 -12.27 5.99 13.80
CA SER A 173 -12.12 7.38 14.30
C SER A 173 -10.73 7.99 14.08
N LYS A 174 -9.70 7.17 13.85
CA LYS A 174 -8.32 7.60 13.55
C LYS A 174 -8.03 7.68 12.05
N ILE A 175 -8.92 7.21 11.18
CA ILE A 175 -8.75 7.37 9.73
C ILE A 175 -8.72 8.88 9.44
N PRO A 176 -7.62 9.43 8.89
CA PRO A 176 -7.50 10.88 8.79
C PRO A 176 -8.58 11.46 7.86
N LYS A 177 -9.37 12.43 8.36
CA LYS A 177 -10.32 13.21 7.52
C LYS A 177 -9.67 13.92 6.33
N ARG A 178 -8.33 14.01 6.30
CA ARG A 178 -7.58 14.51 5.13
C ARG A 178 -7.65 13.58 3.93
N VAL A 179 -7.80 12.27 4.14
CA VAL A 179 -8.05 11.29 3.09
C VAL A 179 -9.46 11.50 2.50
N GLN A 180 -10.44 11.96 3.30
CA GLN A 180 -11.78 12.33 2.84
C GLN A 180 -11.83 13.59 1.93
N LYS A 181 -10.72 14.34 1.80
CA LYS A 181 -10.65 15.57 0.96
C LYS A 181 -10.12 15.33 -0.45
N VAL A 182 -9.97 14.08 -0.90
CA VAL A 182 -9.68 13.76 -2.30
C VAL A 182 -10.94 14.02 -3.12
N LYS A 183 -11.10 15.30 -3.51
CA LYS A 183 -12.31 15.85 -4.12
C LYS A 183 -12.64 15.32 -5.51
N ASP A 184 -11.75 14.55 -6.13
CA ASP A 184 -11.97 14.03 -7.48
C ASP A 184 -11.53 12.56 -7.60
N TRP A 185 -12.37 11.69 -7.07
CA TRP A 185 -12.22 10.23 -7.03
C TRP A 185 -12.19 9.59 -8.42
N THR A 186 -12.56 10.33 -9.47
CA THR A 186 -12.49 9.90 -10.88
C THR A 186 -11.07 9.52 -11.28
N HIS A 187 -10.09 10.35 -10.92
CA HIS A 187 -8.68 10.13 -11.23
C HIS A 187 -8.06 8.99 -10.40
N LEU A 188 -8.53 8.79 -9.16
CA LEU A 188 -8.14 7.63 -8.35
C LEU A 188 -8.74 6.33 -8.91
N ARG A 189 -10.02 6.35 -9.30
CA ARG A 189 -10.67 5.24 -10.02
C ARG A 189 -10.00 4.98 -11.35
N GLU A 190 -9.55 6.00 -12.08
CA GLU A 190 -8.78 5.82 -13.32
C GLU A 190 -7.40 5.24 -13.05
N ALA A 191 -6.70 5.64 -11.97
CA ALA A 191 -5.43 5.04 -11.58
C ALA A 191 -5.61 3.56 -11.19
N VAL A 192 -6.59 3.25 -10.35
CA VAL A 192 -6.92 1.87 -9.93
C VAL A 192 -7.45 1.05 -11.11
N LYS A 193 -8.34 1.60 -11.94
CA LYS A 193 -8.80 0.95 -13.18
C LYS A 193 -7.66 0.75 -14.15
N PHE A 194 -6.73 1.69 -14.32
CA PHE A 194 -5.56 1.53 -15.18
C PHE A 194 -4.64 0.42 -14.69
N ILE A 195 -4.41 0.35 -13.37
CA ILE A 195 -3.65 -0.73 -12.71
C ILE A 195 -4.36 -2.09 -12.91
N ASN A 196 -5.70 -2.12 -12.83
CA ASN A 196 -6.51 -3.33 -12.97
C ASN A 196 -6.81 -3.73 -14.43
N SER A 197 -6.86 -2.78 -15.37
CA SER A 197 -7.21 -2.97 -16.78
C SER A 197 -5.99 -3.28 -17.64
N LYS A 198 -4.79 -2.90 -17.20
CA LYS A 198 -3.57 -3.49 -17.74
C LYS A 198 -3.44 -4.91 -17.19
N SER A 199 -4.11 -5.85 -17.88
CA SER A 199 -3.52 -7.16 -18.11
C SER A 199 -2.13 -6.89 -18.66
N PHE A 200 -1.16 -6.95 -17.77
CA PHE A 200 0.24 -6.72 -18.02
C PHE A 200 0.81 -7.93 -18.78
N ALA A 201 0.29 -8.19 -19.97
CA ALA A 201 0.83 -9.16 -20.91
C ALA A 201 2.34 -8.95 -21.21
N PRO A 202 2.91 -7.71 -21.17
CA PRO A 202 4.36 -7.54 -21.27
C PRO A 202 5.10 -7.75 -19.94
N LEU A 203 4.42 -7.56 -18.80
CA LEU A 203 5.04 -7.64 -17.47
C LEU A 203 5.10 -9.08 -16.96
N ASP A 204 4.36 -10.03 -17.53
CA ASP A 204 4.62 -11.47 -17.29
C ASP A 204 5.91 -11.95 -17.99
N ASN A 205 6.34 -11.29 -19.07
CA ASN A 205 7.66 -11.53 -19.66
C ASN A 205 8.77 -10.79 -18.88
N GLN A 206 8.54 -9.54 -18.44
CA GLN A 206 9.50 -8.82 -17.59
C GLN A 206 9.60 -9.37 -16.17
N LEU A 207 8.52 -9.90 -15.59
CA LEU A 207 8.55 -10.63 -14.32
C LEU A 207 9.19 -12.01 -14.48
N LYS A 208 9.04 -12.69 -15.61
CA LYS A 208 9.84 -13.91 -15.88
C LYS A 208 11.33 -13.58 -15.90
N ASP A 209 11.71 -12.47 -16.54
CA ASP A 209 13.10 -12.00 -16.55
C ASP A 209 13.57 -11.52 -15.16
N LEU A 210 12.71 -10.87 -14.36
CA LEU A 210 13.00 -10.48 -12.98
C LEU A 210 13.12 -11.69 -12.04
N THR A 211 12.25 -12.70 -12.21
CA THR A 211 12.28 -13.92 -11.39
C THR A 211 13.50 -14.76 -11.74
N LEU A 212 13.88 -14.82 -13.03
CA LEU A 212 15.10 -15.49 -13.49
C LEU A 212 16.38 -14.77 -13.03
N SER A 213 16.39 -13.44 -12.99
CA SER A 213 17.55 -12.67 -12.54
C SER A 213 17.68 -12.66 -11.01
N VAL A 214 16.59 -12.71 -10.26
CA VAL A 214 16.59 -12.93 -8.81
C VAL A 214 17.00 -14.37 -8.46
N ASP A 215 16.50 -15.39 -9.16
CA ASP A 215 16.95 -16.78 -8.98
C ASP A 215 18.43 -16.96 -9.34
N TYR A 216 18.91 -16.29 -10.40
CA TYR A 216 20.32 -16.25 -10.75
C TYR A 216 21.17 -15.59 -9.66
N PHE A 217 20.69 -14.49 -9.06
CA PHE A 217 21.40 -13.81 -7.96
C PHE A 217 21.43 -14.65 -6.67
N LEU A 218 20.34 -15.36 -6.37
CA LEU A 218 20.25 -16.23 -5.19
C LEU A 218 21.12 -17.48 -5.33
N ARG A 219 21.22 -18.08 -6.53
CA ARG A 219 22.14 -19.20 -6.82
C ARG A 219 23.61 -18.81 -6.81
N LYS A 220 23.95 -17.56 -7.14
CA LYS A 220 25.35 -17.08 -7.13
C LYS A 220 25.86 -16.68 -5.74
N LYS A 221 24.96 -16.36 -4.80
CA LYS A 221 25.31 -16.03 -3.40
C LYS A 221 25.12 -17.18 -2.41
N GLY A 222 24.27 -18.15 -2.72
CA GLY A 222 24.17 -19.41 -1.98
C GLY A 222 24.86 -20.49 -2.78
N GLY A 223 26.09 -20.86 -2.40
CA GLY A 223 26.72 -22.09 -2.87
C GLY A 223 25.89 -23.29 -2.44
N TYR A 224 24.90 -23.65 -3.25
CA TYR A 224 24.34 -24.99 -3.30
C TYR A 224 25.16 -25.74 -4.34
N ASN A 225 26.17 -26.46 -3.86
CA ASN A 225 26.62 -27.64 -4.58
C ASN A 225 25.48 -28.66 -4.50
N ASP A 226 25.17 -29.26 -5.65
CA ASP A 226 24.44 -30.53 -5.73
C ASP A 226 25.06 -31.59 -4.79
#